data_AF-A0A3D1IQ54-F1
#
_entry.id   AF-A0A3D1IQ54-F1
#
_cell.length_a   1.000
_cell.length_b   1.000
_cell.length_c   1.000
_cell.angle_alpha   90.00
_cell.angle_beta   90.00
_cell.angle_gamma   90.00
#
_symmetry.space_group_name_H-M   'P 1'
#
loop_
_entity.id
_entity.type
_entity.pdbx_description
1 polymer ?
#
loop_
_entity_poly.entity_id
_entity_poly.type
_entity_poly.pdbx_seq_one_letter_code
_entity_poly.pdbx_strand_id
1 'polypeptide(L)' 'MSDPTANWSAWLAEHSSKLMLFARTQTRSEADAEDVLQDAIVEAARKS' A
#
# COMPACT_ATOMS: atom_id res chain seq x y z
N MET A 1 -10.91 4.53 -22.94
CA MET A 1 -11.09 5.50 -21.83
C MET A 1 -10.08 5.11 -20.77
N SER A 2 -9.10 5.96 -20.50
CA SER A 2 -8.12 5.68 -19.44
C SER A 2 -8.82 5.88 -18.10
N ASP A 3 -9.16 4.79 -17.44
CA ASP A 3 -9.72 4.81 -16.10
C ASP A 3 -8.63 5.32 -15.13
N PRO A 4 -8.83 6.43 -14.42
CA PRO A 4 -7.86 6.93 -13.44
C PRO A 4 -7.51 5.88 -12.38
N THR A 5 -8.44 4.98 -12.06
CA THR A 5 -8.25 3.88 -11.11
C THR A 5 -7.36 2.76 -11.66
N ALA A 6 -7.24 2.65 -12.99
CA ALA A 6 -6.31 1.71 -13.62
C ALA A 6 -4.84 2.10 -13.34
N ASN A 7 -4.54 3.40 -13.28
CA ASN A 7 -3.21 3.87 -12.92
C ASN A 7 -2.87 3.57 -11.46
N TRP A 8 -3.85 3.75 -10.56
CA TRP A 8 -3.69 3.44 -9.13
C TRP A 8 -3.50 1.95 -8.87
N SER A 9 -4.33 1.11 -9.50
CA SER A 9 -4.27 -0.35 -9.34
C SER A 9 -2.96 -0.93 -9.89
N ALA A 10 -2.51 -0.42 -11.04
CA ALA A 10 -1.21 -0.80 -11.62
C ALA A 10 -0.04 -0.40 -10.71
N TRP A 11 -0.06 0.84 -10.19
CA TRP A 11 0.95 1.32 -9.26
C TRP A 11 1.00 0.46 -7.98
N LEU A 12 -0.15 0.16 -7.40
CA LEU A 12 -0.21 -0.66 -6.19
C LEU A 12 0.27 -2.09 -6.45
N ALA A 13 -0.10 -2.70 -7.58
CA ALA A 13 0.39 -4.02 -7.97
C ALA A 13 1.93 -4.03 -8.13
N GLU A 14 2.51 -2.97 -8.70
CA GLU A 14 3.96 -2.84 -8.87
C GLU A 14 4.72 -2.66 -7.55
N HIS A 15 4.16 -1.88 -6.62
CA HIS A 15 4.90 -1.45 -5.42
C HIS A 15 4.51 -2.18 -4.12
N SER A 16 3.35 -2.85 -4.07
CA SER A 16 2.81 -3.53 -2.87
C SER A 16 3.82 -4.46 -2.22
N SER A 17 4.54 -5.29 -2.97
CA SER A 17 5.52 -6.24 -2.43
C SER A 17 6.68 -5.56 -1.69
N LYS A 18 7.19 -4.44 -2.21
CA LYS A 18 8.28 -3.66 -1.57
C LYS A 18 7.77 -2.91 -0.34
N LEU A 19 6.58 -2.32 -0.44
CA LEU A 19 5.93 -1.67 0.70
C LEU A 19 5.61 -2.67 1.82
N MET A 20 5.22 -3.89 1.45
CA MET A 20 4.98 -4.98 2.39
C MET A 20 6.28 -5.43 3.08
N LEU A 21 7.37 -5.55 2.32
CA LEU A 21 8.68 -5.85 2.89
C LEU A 21 9.08 -4.78 3.92
N PHE A 22 8.87 -3.50 3.60
CA PHE A 22 9.12 -2.40 4.53
C PHE A 22 8.21 -2.46 5.76
N ALA A 23 6.90 -2.63 5.60
CA ALA A 23 5.98 -2.71 6.74
C ALA A 23 6.35 -3.86 7.69
N ARG A 24 6.79 -5.01 7.16
CA ARG A 24 7.31 -6.12 7.98
C ARG A 24 8.55 -5.78 8.79
N THR A 25 9.40 -4.84 8.35
CA THR A 25 10.53 -4.37 9.18
C THR A 25 10.09 -3.42 10.29
N GLN A 26 8.90 -2.83 10.18
CA GLN A 26 8.37 -1.89 11.15
C GLN A 26 7.50 -2.55 12.23
N THR A 27 7.08 -3.80 12.02
CA THR A 27 6.16 -4.51 12.92
C THR A 27 6.73 -5.84 13.40
N ARG A 28 6.04 -6.47 14.36
CA ARG A 28 6.46 -7.74 14.97
C ARG A 28 5.65 -8.94 14.47
N SER A 29 4.61 -8.69 13.69
CA SER A 29 3.78 -9.73 13.08
C SER A 29 3.37 -9.32 11.67
N GLU A 30 3.04 -10.32 10.85
CA GLU A 30 2.56 -10.10 9.49
C GLU A 30 1.22 -9.38 9.46
N ALA A 31 0.29 -9.74 10.36
CA ALA A 31 -1.00 -9.06 10.49
C ALA A 31 -0.83 -7.56 10.79
N ASP A 32 0.03 -7.21 11.75
CA ASP A 32 0.31 -5.79 12.05
C ASP A 32 0.93 -5.07 10.84
N ALA A 33 1.77 -5.76 10.06
CA ALA A 33 2.39 -5.18 8.87
C ALA A 33 1.34 -4.87 7.80
N GLU A 34 0.40 -5.79 7.58
CA GLU A 34 -0.72 -5.61 6.64
C GLU A 34 -1.62 -4.44 7.06
N ASP A 35 -1.95 -4.34 8.35
CA ASP A 35 -2.76 -3.25 8.89
C ASP A 35 -2.08 -1.89 8.70
N VAL A 36 -0.79 -1.79 9.07
CA VAL A 36 -0.01 -0.55 8.89
C VAL A 36 0.08 -0.14 7.42
N LEU A 37 0.26 -1.10 6.51
CA LEU A 37 0.32 -0.81 5.08
C LEU A 37 -1.02 -0.32 4.55
N GLN A 38 -2.12 -0.95 4.94
CA GLN A 38 -3.47 -0.54 4.54
C GLN A 38 -3.78 0.88 5.02
N ASP A 39 -3.51 1.18 6.29
CA ASP A 39 -3.73 2.51 6.86
C ASP A 39 -2.88 3.57 6.14
N ALA A 40 -1.60 3.29 5.89
CA ALA A 40 -0.71 4.23 5.19
C ALA A 40 -1.21 4.55 3.76
N ILE A 41 -1.72 3.54 3.04
CA ILE A 41 -2.27 3.71 1.70
C ILE A 41 -3.55 4.56 1.74
N VAL A 42 -4.47 4.28 2.67
CA VAL A 42 -5.71 5.05 2.83
C VAL A 42 -5.41 6.51 3.18
N GLU A 43 -4.47 6.73 4.09
CA GLU A 43 -4.05 8.08 4.49
C GLU A 43 -3.35 8.84 3.36
N ALA A 44 -2.53 8.17 2.55
CA ALA A 44 -1.91 8.77 1.38
C ALA A 44 -2.97 9.21 0.34
N ALA A 45 -3.97 8.36 0.08
CA ALA A 45 -5.05 8.66 -0.85
C ALA A 45 -5.98 9.79 -0.38
N ARG A 46 -6.09 10.02 0.94
CA ARG A 46 -6.83 11.16 1.52
C ARG A 46 -6.09 12.49 1.37
N LYS A 47 -4.75 12.45 1.25
CA LYS A 47 -3.88 13.63 1.20
C LYS A 47 -3.52 14.06 -0.23
N SER A 48 -3.88 13.25 -1.22
CA SER A 48 -3.66 13.49 -2.65
C SER A 48 -4.78 14.26 -3.32
#